data_AF-A0A0N4XYV4-F1
#
_entry.id   AF-A0A0N4XYV4-F1
#
_cell.length_a   1.000
_cell.length_b   1.000
_cell.length_c   1.000
_cell.angle_alpha   90.00
_cell.angle_beta   90.00
_cell.angle_gamma   90.00
#
_symmetry.space_group_name_H-M   'P 1'
#
loop_
_entity.id
_entity.type
_entity.pdbx_description
1 polymer ?
#
loop_
_entity_poly.entity_id
_entity_poly.type
_entity_poly.pdbx_seq_one_letter_code
_entity_poly.pdbx_strand_id
1 'polypeptide(L)'
;MQKRTIVGSKATDAERILLDKCYTFIMMIKAALCISACSLREMRECQCDAEEDNYCYLCCGNADHPCLPAHHHNILRPNGERWEREACSRCRMHGAHLEGLPCDDTDPARLCITGRCSNSVCHTRQPGSFCDRKMEKICVDNTCENPCARFAPHLMVCDCPAIDQDTGFASDDRCQLCCYDFNLKPANRRCQNAYRKYKVMDLFQKPIWRVGLECAGGKTCNKYGVCASCQLKYTGLLLSFIILSRVIW
;
A
#
# COMPACT_ATOMS: atom_id res chain seq x y z
N MET A 1 45.31 30.13 -17.48
CA MET A 1 44.10 30.87 -17.04
C MET A 1 43.21 31.14 -18.24
N GLN A 2 42.07 30.46 -18.36
CA GLN A 2 40.79 31.03 -18.84
C GLN A 2 39.70 29.97 -18.71
N LYS A 3 38.84 30.15 -17.70
CA LYS A 3 37.58 29.43 -17.51
C LYS A 3 36.61 29.86 -18.62
N ARG A 4 36.02 28.91 -19.35
CA ARG A 4 34.73 29.12 -20.02
C ARG A 4 33.67 28.30 -19.29
N THR A 5 32.86 29.05 -18.55
CA THR A 5 31.63 28.65 -17.90
C THR A 5 30.63 28.17 -18.95
N ILE A 6 30.17 26.93 -18.86
CA ILE A 6 28.97 26.47 -19.58
C ILE A 6 27.87 26.35 -18.53
N VAL A 7 26.90 27.23 -18.68
CA VAL A 7 25.68 27.33 -17.88
C VAL A 7 24.89 26.03 -18.03
N GLY A 8 24.64 25.36 -16.91
CA GLY A 8 23.77 24.19 -16.84
C GLY A 8 22.32 24.59 -17.13
N SER A 9 21.79 24.10 -18.24
CA SER A 9 20.34 23.98 -18.42
C SER A 9 19.92 22.72 -17.67
N LYS A 10 19.18 22.88 -16.57
CA LYS A 10 18.51 21.79 -15.87
C LYS A 10 17.42 21.26 -16.79
N ALA A 11 17.63 20.08 -17.37
CA ALA A 11 16.56 19.31 -17.99
C ALA A 11 15.46 19.08 -16.94
N THR A 12 14.22 19.45 -17.27
CA THR A 12 13.05 19.19 -16.43
C THR A 12 12.81 17.69 -16.34
N ASP A 13 12.28 17.18 -15.22
CA ASP A 13 12.10 15.73 -14.98
C ASP A 13 11.31 15.00 -16.09
N ALA A 14 10.48 15.72 -16.86
CA ALA A 14 9.80 15.20 -18.05
C ALA A 14 10.75 14.80 -19.21
N GLU A 15 11.87 15.50 -19.41
CA GLU A 15 12.89 15.14 -20.43
C GLU A 15 13.70 13.91 -20.01
N ARG A 16 13.91 13.70 -18.71
CA ARG A 16 14.58 12.49 -18.19
C ARG A 16 13.75 11.23 -18.40
N ILE A 17 12.44 11.33 -18.22
CA ILE A 17 11.52 10.20 -18.42
C ILE A 17 11.45 9.79 -19.90
N LEU A 18 11.53 10.74 -20.83
CA LEU A 18 11.58 10.46 -22.27
C LEU A 18 12.86 9.73 -22.67
N LEU A 19 14.02 10.13 -22.14
CA LEU A 19 15.30 9.47 -22.42
C LEU A 19 15.39 8.03 -21.90
N ASP A 20 14.67 7.69 -20.81
CA ASP A 20 14.74 6.37 -20.18
C ASP A 20 13.82 5.33 -20.85
N LYS A 21 12.93 5.76 -21.76
CA LYS A 21 12.04 4.90 -22.57
C LYS A 21 12.52 4.71 -24.02
N CYS A 22 13.58 5.41 -24.41
CA CYS A 22 14.14 5.36 -25.75
C CYS A 22 15.18 4.25 -25.87
N TYR A 23 15.04 3.39 -26.89
CA TYR A 23 16.16 2.58 -27.35
C TYR A 23 17.05 3.46 -28.23
N THR A 24 18.19 3.91 -27.70
CA THR A 24 19.19 4.63 -28.50
C THR A 24 19.92 3.61 -29.37
N PHE A 25 19.50 3.45 -30.62
CA PHE A 25 20.29 2.73 -31.61
C PHE A 25 21.58 3.53 -31.83
N ILE A 26 22.71 3.05 -31.32
CA ILE A 26 24.03 3.61 -31.64
C ILE A 26 24.31 3.25 -33.11
N MET A 27 23.83 4.09 -34.02
CA MET A 27 24.30 4.20 -35.39
C MET A 27 24.41 5.69 -35.68
N MET A 28 25.65 6.13 -35.89
CA MET A 28 26.06 7.49 -36.18
C MET A 28 25.25 8.14 -37.32
N ILE A 29 24.09 8.75 -37.05
CA ILE A 29 23.48 9.75 -37.93
C ILE A 29 22.81 10.82 -37.05
N LYS A 30 23.10 12.09 -37.35
CA LYS A 30 22.57 13.30 -36.71
C LYS A 30 21.05 13.42 -36.92
N ALA A 31 20.26 12.63 -36.19
CA ALA A 31 18.84 12.83 -35.84
C ALA A 31 18.44 11.64 -34.95
N ALA A 32 18.40 11.82 -33.63
CA ALA A 32 18.03 10.74 -32.71
C ALA A 32 16.52 10.48 -32.81
N LEU A 33 16.11 9.57 -33.70
CA LEU A 33 14.77 9.00 -33.69
C LEU A 33 14.70 8.02 -32.52
N CYS A 34 14.08 8.46 -31.43
CA CYS A 34 13.73 7.58 -30.31
C CYS A 34 12.67 6.58 -30.79
N ILE A 35 13.07 5.33 -30.98
CA ILE A 35 12.15 4.24 -31.29
C ILE A 35 11.80 3.57 -29.96
N SER A 36 10.50 3.37 -29.69
CA SER A 36 10.05 2.71 -28.47
C SER A 36 10.53 1.25 -28.45
N ALA A 37 10.88 0.72 -27.28
CA ALA A 37 11.28 -0.68 -27.16
C ALA A 37 10.20 -1.66 -27.66
N CYS A 38 8.91 -1.29 -27.58
CA CYS A 38 7.80 -2.07 -28.14
C CYS A 38 7.92 -2.26 -29.67
N SER A 39 8.48 -1.29 -30.38
CA SER A 39 8.59 -1.34 -31.84
C SER A 39 9.53 -2.43 -32.35
N LEU A 40 10.42 -2.95 -31.48
CA LEU A 40 11.29 -4.10 -31.81
C LEU A 40 10.51 -5.37 -32.19
N ARG A 41 9.23 -5.45 -31.82
CA ARG A 41 8.32 -6.55 -32.18
C ARG A 41 7.05 -6.06 -32.86
N GLU A 42 7.11 -4.92 -33.57
CA GLU A 42 5.96 -4.34 -34.26
C GLU A 42 4.77 -4.06 -33.32
N MET A 43 5.08 -3.79 -32.05
CA MET A 43 4.12 -3.40 -31.02
C MET A 43 4.25 -1.92 -30.70
N ARG A 44 3.23 -1.37 -30.04
CA ARG A 44 3.21 0.01 -29.56
C ARG A 44 3.11 0.05 -28.04
N GLU A 45 3.55 1.16 -27.46
CA GLU A 45 3.29 1.43 -26.05
C GLU A 45 1.78 1.58 -25.85
N CYS A 46 1.26 0.96 -24.80
CA CYS A 46 -0.15 0.93 -24.46
C CYS A 46 -0.32 0.98 -22.95
N GLN A 47 -1.57 1.08 -22.46
CA GLN A 47 -1.87 1.00 -21.04
C GLN A 47 -2.33 -0.42 -20.70
N CYS A 48 -1.61 -1.08 -19.78
CA CYS A 48 -2.01 -2.34 -19.19
C CYS A 48 -3.32 -2.20 -18.40
N ASP A 49 -4.00 -3.31 -18.15
CA ASP A 49 -5.25 -3.30 -17.37
C ASP A 49 -5.02 -2.97 -15.89
N ALA A 50 -3.91 -3.43 -15.32
CA ALA A 50 -3.55 -3.16 -13.93
C ALA A 50 -2.81 -1.82 -13.79
N GLU A 51 -3.25 -1.01 -12.83
CA GLU A 51 -2.59 0.25 -12.48
C GLU A 51 -1.15 0.02 -12.05
N GLU A 52 -0.90 -1.02 -11.23
CA GLU A 52 0.44 -1.38 -10.77
C GLU A 52 1.38 -1.75 -11.92
N ASP A 53 0.86 -2.36 -12.99
CA ASP A 53 1.66 -2.73 -14.15
C ASP A 53 2.03 -1.50 -14.99
N ASN A 54 1.10 -0.58 -15.17
CA ASN A 54 1.36 0.71 -15.83
C ASN A 54 2.38 1.55 -15.08
N TYR A 55 2.31 1.49 -13.75
CA TYR A 55 3.25 2.19 -12.90
C TYR A 55 4.64 1.53 -12.99
N CYS A 56 4.73 0.21 -12.82
CA CYS A 56 6.01 -0.48 -12.70
C CYS A 56 6.72 -0.78 -14.01
N TYR A 57 6.01 -0.99 -15.11
CA TYR A 57 6.58 -1.53 -16.34
C TYR A 57 6.24 -0.70 -17.58
N LEU A 58 7.08 -0.81 -18.61
CA LEU A 58 6.67 -0.48 -19.98
C LEU A 58 5.66 -1.53 -20.45
N CYS A 59 4.49 -1.11 -20.89
CA CYS A 59 3.46 -1.99 -21.45
C CYS A 59 3.46 -1.91 -22.99
N CYS A 60 3.42 -3.07 -23.64
CA CYS A 60 3.44 -3.20 -25.10
C CYS A 60 2.30 -4.10 -25.60
N GLY A 61 1.73 -3.76 -26.75
CA GLY A 61 0.67 -4.53 -27.39
C GLY A 61 0.38 -4.07 -28.82
N ASN A 62 -0.47 -4.82 -29.52
CA ASN A 62 -0.98 -4.48 -30.85
C ASN A 62 -2.34 -5.17 -31.11
N ALA A 63 -2.76 -5.27 -32.38
CA ALA A 63 -4.03 -5.91 -32.72
C ALA A 63 -4.02 -7.43 -32.45
N ASP A 64 -2.86 -8.07 -32.54
CA ASP A 64 -2.71 -9.53 -32.40
C ASP A 64 -2.29 -9.96 -30.98
N HIS A 65 -1.72 -9.03 -30.20
CA HIS A 65 -1.20 -9.28 -28.86
C HIS A 65 -1.81 -8.32 -27.85
N PRO A 66 -2.35 -8.83 -26.72
CA PRO A 66 -2.91 -7.98 -25.68
C PRO A 66 -1.86 -7.04 -25.08
N CYS A 67 -2.31 -5.90 -24.58
CA CYS A 67 -1.44 -4.97 -23.89
C CYS A 67 -0.96 -5.58 -22.56
N LEU A 68 0.33 -5.91 -22.49
CA LEU A 68 0.95 -6.54 -21.32
C LEU A 68 2.33 -5.91 -21.05
N PRO A 69 2.89 -6.10 -19.84
CA PRO A 69 4.25 -5.66 -19.56
C PRO A 69 5.24 -6.24 -20.58
N ALA A 70 6.15 -5.42 -21.09
CA ALA A 70 7.05 -5.73 -22.21
C ALA A 70 7.82 -7.06 -22.05
N HIS A 71 8.18 -7.42 -20.82
CA HIS A 71 8.88 -8.66 -20.53
C HIS A 71 8.05 -9.93 -20.79
N HIS A 72 6.72 -9.86 -20.78
CA HIS A 72 5.84 -10.96 -21.20
C HIS A 72 5.95 -11.26 -22.70
N HIS A 73 6.31 -10.24 -23.49
CA HIS A 73 6.58 -10.36 -24.94
C HIS A 73 8.07 -10.62 -25.24
N ASN A 74 8.89 -10.92 -24.23
CA ASN A 74 10.35 -11.04 -24.32
C ASN A 74 11.03 -9.77 -24.87
N ILE A 75 10.46 -8.60 -24.59
CA ILE A 75 11.07 -7.30 -24.88
C ILE A 75 11.80 -6.86 -23.60
N LEU A 76 13.13 -6.98 -23.62
CA LEU A 76 14.02 -6.67 -22.51
C LEU A 76 14.95 -5.52 -22.88
N ARG A 77 15.60 -4.92 -21.88
CA ARG A 77 16.70 -3.97 -22.07
C ARG A 77 17.91 -4.72 -22.70
N PRO A 78 18.88 -4.01 -23.30
CA PRO A 78 20.07 -4.65 -23.89
C PRO A 78 20.89 -5.49 -22.91
N ASN A 79 20.85 -5.14 -21.62
CA ASN A 79 21.52 -5.86 -20.53
C ASN A 79 20.72 -7.09 -20.03
N GLY A 80 19.57 -7.40 -20.65
CA GLY A 80 18.69 -8.50 -20.24
C GLY A 80 17.71 -8.17 -19.11
N GLU A 81 17.73 -6.95 -18.59
CA GLU A 81 16.79 -6.53 -17.53
C GLU A 81 15.41 -6.19 -18.08
N ARG A 82 14.42 -6.18 -17.19
CA ARG A 82 13.06 -5.74 -17.52
C ARG A 82 13.04 -4.23 -17.75
N TRP A 83 12.13 -3.77 -18.60
CA TRP A 83 11.73 -2.36 -18.66
C TRP A 83 10.87 -2.03 -17.43
N GLU A 84 11.48 -2.07 -16.26
CA GLU A 84 10.89 -1.88 -14.94
C GLU A 84 11.44 -0.60 -14.30
N ARG A 85 10.62 0.14 -13.56
CA ARG A 85 11.08 1.27 -12.75
C ARG A 85 11.96 0.79 -11.60
N GLU A 86 12.96 1.58 -11.24
CA GLU A 86 13.88 1.25 -10.15
C GLU A 86 13.14 0.99 -8.82
N ALA A 87 12.16 1.82 -8.48
CA ALA A 87 11.28 1.65 -7.32
C ALA A 87 10.67 0.24 -7.23
N CYS A 88 10.10 -0.25 -8.34
CA CYS A 88 9.48 -1.57 -8.40
C CYS A 88 10.53 -2.69 -8.39
N SER A 89 11.66 -2.49 -9.08
CA SER A 89 12.77 -3.44 -9.07
C SER A 89 13.34 -3.64 -7.67
N ARG A 90 13.54 -2.56 -6.91
CA ARG A 90 13.97 -2.61 -5.48
C ARG A 90 12.97 -3.41 -4.65
N CYS A 91 11.68 -3.12 -4.79
CA CYS A 91 10.64 -3.85 -4.08
C CYS A 91 10.59 -5.34 -4.45
N ARG A 92 10.73 -5.68 -5.73
CA ARG A 92 10.74 -7.07 -6.21
C ARG A 92 11.95 -7.85 -5.70
N MET A 93 13.13 -7.23 -5.66
CA MET A 93 14.38 -7.89 -5.21
C MET A 93 14.51 -7.94 -3.68
N HIS A 94 14.04 -6.93 -2.97
CA HIS A 94 14.20 -6.78 -1.52
C HIS A 94 12.88 -6.80 -0.74
N GLY A 95 11.82 -7.36 -1.32
CA GLY A 95 10.45 -7.26 -0.81
C GLY A 95 10.30 -7.65 0.65
N ALA A 96 11.00 -8.70 1.11
CA ALA A 96 10.97 -9.11 2.51
C ALA A 96 11.45 -8.02 3.50
N HIS A 97 12.40 -7.18 3.10
CA HIS A 97 12.94 -6.08 3.91
C HIS A 97 12.16 -4.78 3.73
N LEU A 98 11.57 -4.58 2.54
CA LEU A 98 10.81 -3.40 2.18
C LEU A 98 9.31 -3.53 2.44
N GLU A 99 8.84 -4.68 2.92
CA GLU A 99 7.42 -4.97 3.15
C GLU A 99 6.75 -3.89 4.03
N GLY A 100 5.76 -3.18 3.48
CA GLY A 100 5.04 -2.08 4.12
C GLY A 100 5.79 -0.73 4.15
N LEU A 101 7.00 -0.67 3.58
CA LEU A 101 7.74 0.57 3.38
C LEU A 101 7.38 1.22 2.04
N PRO A 102 7.49 2.55 1.93
CA PRO A 102 7.36 3.24 0.65
C PRO A 102 8.32 2.66 -0.37
N CYS A 103 7.82 2.33 -1.56
CA CYS A 103 8.64 1.89 -2.69
C CYS A 103 8.93 3.04 -3.66
N ASP A 104 8.07 4.05 -3.70
CA ASP A 104 8.20 5.26 -4.51
C ASP A 104 8.60 6.45 -3.63
N ASP A 105 9.67 7.14 -4.00
CA ASP A 105 10.17 8.33 -3.32
C ASP A 105 9.27 9.56 -3.60
N THR A 106 8.47 9.51 -4.66
CA THR A 106 7.54 10.58 -5.06
C THR A 106 6.11 10.39 -4.54
N ASP A 107 5.71 9.15 -4.28
CA ASP A 107 4.39 8.78 -3.76
C ASP A 107 4.54 7.86 -2.53
N PRO A 108 4.57 8.41 -1.30
CA PRO A 108 4.76 7.63 -0.09
C PRO A 108 3.59 6.70 0.25
N ALA A 109 2.43 6.85 -0.43
CA ALA A 109 1.29 5.96 -0.27
C ALA A 109 1.49 4.63 -1.02
N ARG A 110 2.41 4.58 -2.00
CA ARG A 110 2.81 3.33 -2.65
C ARG A 110 3.76 2.55 -1.77
N LEU A 111 3.30 1.39 -1.33
CA LEU A 111 4.07 0.51 -0.47
C LEU A 111 4.51 -0.74 -1.21
N CYS A 112 5.68 -1.24 -0.82
CA CYS A 112 6.11 -2.55 -1.23
C CYS A 112 5.35 -3.62 -0.43
N ILE A 113 4.50 -4.40 -1.09
CA ILE A 113 3.75 -5.49 -0.47
C ILE A 113 3.92 -6.74 -1.32
N THR A 114 4.35 -7.84 -0.72
CA THR A 114 4.59 -9.13 -1.39
C THR A 114 5.50 -9.01 -2.62
N GLY A 115 6.47 -8.10 -2.57
CA GLY A 115 7.38 -7.81 -3.68
C GLY A 115 6.78 -7.02 -4.85
N ARG A 116 5.61 -6.38 -4.65
CA ARG A 116 4.98 -5.46 -5.59
C ARG A 116 4.82 -4.07 -5.00
N CYS A 117 5.13 -3.03 -5.79
CA CYS A 117 4.90 -1.65 -5.40
C CYS A 117 3.46 -1.27 -5.74
N SER A 118 2.61 -1.10 -4.72
CA SER A 118 1.17 -0.90 -4.89
C SER A 118 0.64 0.24 -4.03
N ASN A 119 -0.32 0.99 -4.55
CA ASN A 119 -1.08 2.02 -3.83
C ASN A 119 -2.41 1.46 -3.26
N SER A 120 -2.77 0.21 -3.57
CA SER A 120 -4.13 -0.30 -3.39
C SER A 120 -4.32 -1.18 -2.14
N VAL A 121 -3.28 -1.29 -1.31
CA VAL A 121 -3.23 -2.16 -0.12
C VAL A 121 -4.43 -1.99 0.81
N CYS A 122 -4.92 -0.76 0.94
CA CYS A 122 -6.03 -0.44 1.83
C CYS A 122 -7.42 -0.51 1.20
N HIS A 123 -7.54 -0.66 -0.13
CA HIS A 123 -8.85 -0.78 -0.78
C HIS A 123 -9.57 -2.09 -0.45
N THR A 124 -8.82 -3.15 -0.17
CA THR A 124 -9.37 -4.49 0.14
C THR A 124 -9.38 -4.80 1.64
N ARG A 125 -8.80 -3.92 2.46
CA ARG A 125 -8.65 -4.12 3.91
C ARG A 125 -9.69 -3.35 4.70
N GLN A 126 -9.99 -3.84 5.91
CA GLN A 126 -10.90 -3.15 6.82
C GLN A 126 -10.25 -1.85 7.35
N PRO A 127 -11.04 -0.78 7.56
CA PRO A 127 -10.55 0.44 8.19
C PRO A 127 -9.90 0.16 9.55
N GLY A 128 -8.74 0.77 9.78
CA GLY A 128 -7.95 0.59 10.99
C GLY A 128 -7.21 -0.75 11.08
N SER A 129 -7.27 -1.63 10.08
CA SER A 129 -6.41 -2.83 10.07
C SER A 129 -4.96 -2.47 9.75
N PHE A 130 -4.01 -3.25 10.28
CA PHE A 130 -2.61 -3.13 9.89
C PHE A 130 -2.45 -3.40 8.42
N CYS A 131 -1.57 -2.65 7.76
CA CYS A 131 -1.30 -2.76 6.33
C CYS A 131 0.17 -3.03 6.01
N ASP A 132 1.04 -2.91 7.01
CA ASP A 132 2.44 -3.30 6.94
C ASP A 132 2.70 -4.57 7.77
N ARG A 133 3.85 -5.21 7.52
CA ARG A 133 4.26 -6.42 8.24
C ARG A 133 4.75 -6.14 9.66
N LYS A 134 5.28 -4.95 9.92
CA LYS A 134 5.81 -4.56 11.25
C LYS A 134 4.71 -4.13 12.22
N MET A 135 3.46 -4.03 11.75
CA MET A 135 2.33 -3.53 12.53
C MET A 135 2.55 -2.10 13.04
N GLU A 136 3.21 -1.26 12.24
CA GLU A 136 3.46 0.15 12.55
C GLU A 136 2.47 1.10 11.83
N LYS A 137 1.84 0.62 10.76
CA LYS A 137 0.94 1.39 9.89
C LYS A 137 -0.42 0.71 9.77
N ILE A 138 -1.47 1.51 9.67
CA ILE A 138 -2.84 1.04 9.48
C ILE A 138 -3.50 1.71 8.28
N CYS A 139 -4.55 1.08 7.78
CA CYS A 139 -5.39 1.67 6.74
C CYS A 139 -6.30 2.75 7.32
N VAL A 140 -6.05 4.00 6.97
CA VAL A 140 -6.89 5.16 7.28
C VAL A 140 -7.22 5.86 5.98
N ASP A 141 -8.51 6.05 5.68
CA ASP A 141 -8.95 6.78 4.48
C ASP A 141 -8.29 6.26 3.18
N ASN A 142 -8.24 4.92 3.01
CA ASN A 142 -7.57 4.20 1.92
C ASN A 142 -6.05 4.40 1.80
N THR A 143 -5.41 5.02 2.78
CA THR A 143 -3.96 5.21 2.82
C THR A 143 -3.35 4.34 3.92
N CYS A 144 -2.22 3.69 3.62
CA CYS A 144 -1.47 2.92 4.62
C CYS A 144 -0.40 3.79 5.28
N GLU A 145 -0.67 4.22 6.52
CA GLU A 145 0.20 5.16 7.23
C GLU A 145 0.19 4.95 8.74
N ASN A 146 1.09 5.64 9.45
CA ASN A 146 1.05 5.75 10.91
C ASN A 146 0.34 7.07 11.29
N PRO A 147 -0.96 7.05 11.61
CA PRO A 147 -1.70 8.26 11.99
C PRO A 147 -1.21 8.89 13.31
N CYS A 148 -0.59 8.12 14.21
CA CYS A 148 0.00 8.65 15.44
C CYS A 148 1.21 9.54 15.15
N ALA A 149 1.98 9.20 14.11
CA ALA A 149 3.14 10.00 13.68
C ALA A 149 2.77 11.40 13.18
N ARG A 150 1.50 11.63 12.81
CA ARG A 150 0.97 12.96 12.46
C ARG A 150 1.01 13.94 13.63
N PHE A 151 0.86 13.45 14.86
CA PHE A 151 1.00 14.27 16.07
C PHE A 151 2.46 14.44 16.46
N ALA A 152 3.19 13.33 16.57
CA ALA A 152 4.63 13.36 16.83
C ALA A 152 5.31 12.11 16.25
N PRO A 153 6.50 12.25 15.63
CA PRO A 153 7.14 11.17 14.87
C PRO A 153 7.54 9.95 15.70
N HIS A 154 7.61 10.11 17.03
CA HIS A 154 7.94 9.03 17.96
C HIS A 154 6.73 8.22 18.46
N LEU A 155 5.52 8.59 18.04
CA LEU A 155 4.32 7.85 18.41
C LEU A 155 4.05 6.72 17.41
N MET A 156 3.75 5.55 17.96
CA MET A 156 3.45 4.34 17.20
C MET A 156 2.02 3.89 17.47
N VAL A 157 1.43 3.24 16.46
CA VAL A 157 0.10 2.64 16.55
C VAL A 157 0.11 1.48 17.53
N CYS A 158 -0.94 1.39 18.35
CA CYS A 158 -1.22 0.18 19.10
C CYS A 158 -2.71 0.00 19.36
N ASP A 159 -3.07 -1.13 19.96
CA ASP A 159 -4.43 -1.45 20.35
C ASP A 159 -4.69 -0.92 21.76
N CYS A 160 -5.81 -0.22 21.93
CA CYS A 160 -6.27 0.18 23.26
C CYS A 160 -6.51 -1.08 24.12
N PRO A 161 -6.21 -1.06 25.43
CA PRO A 161 -6.39 -2.24 26.27
C PRO A 161 -7.86 -2.67 26.30
N ALA A 162 -8.13 -3.98 26.36
CA ALA A 162 -9.52 -4.48 26.41
C ALA A 162 -10.19 -4.15 27.75
N ILE A 163 -9.40 -4.10 28.82
CA ILE A 163 -9.79 -3.71 30.17
C ILE A 163 -8.97 -2.49 30.57
N ASP A 164 -9.63 -1.45 31.03
CA ASP A 164 -8.98 -0.25 31.54
C ASP A 164 -8.18 -0.60 32.81
N GLN A 165 -6.89 -0.24 32.85
CA GLN A 165 -5.99 -0.61 33.95
C GLN A 165 -6.31 0.12 35.25
N ASP A 166 -6.90 1.31 35.17
CA ASP A 166 -7.19 2.15 36.33
C ASP A 166 -8.55 1.80 36.94
N THR A 167 -9.52 1.39 36.12
CA THR A 167 -10.89 1.10 36.59
C THR A 167 -11.22 -0.39 36.66
N GLY A 168 -10.50 -1.25 35.93
CA GLY A 168 -10.77 -2.69 35.86
C GLY A 168 -12.01 -3.08 35.02
N PHE A 169 -12.66 -2.13 34.35
CA PHE A 169 -13.82 -2.37 33.48
C PHE A 169 -13.43 -2.46 32.01
N ALA A 170 -14.36 -2.93 31.17
CA ALA A 170 -14.18 -2.94 29.73
C ALA A 170 -13.87 -1.52 29.23
N SER A 171 -12.82 -1.37 28.42
CA SER A 171 -12.42 -0.07 27.93
C SER A 171 -13.40 0.44 26.86
N ASP A 172 -14.00 1.60 27.10
CA ASP A 172 -14.79 2.34 26.11
C ASP A 172 -13.97 2.75 24.87
N ASP A 173 -12.65 2.82 25.05
CA ASP A 173 -11.70 3.23 24.01
C ASP A 173 -11.21 2.05 23.17
N ARG A 174 -11.57 0.79 23.52
CA ARG A 174 -11.04 -0.42 22.86
C ARG A 174 -11.15 -0.37 21.34
N CYS A 175 -12.28 0.09 20.81
CA CYS A 175 -12.52 0.13 19.37
C CYS A 175 -11.92 1.34 18.66
N GLN A 176 -11.28 2.25 19.40
CA GLN A 176 -10.60 3.41 18.85
C GLN A 176 -9.12 3.11 18.66
N LEU A 177 -8.46 3.91 17.82
CA LEU A 177 -7.01 3.92 17.72
C LEU A 177 -6.38 4.36 19.03
N CYS A 178 -5.34 3.64 19.48
CA CYS A 178 -4.43 4.09 20.51
C CYS A 178 -3.03 4.34 19.93
N CYS A 179 -2.30 5.22 20.60
CA CYS A 179 -0.89 5.49 20.34
C CYS A 179 -0.06 5.25 21.60
N TYR A 180 1.19 4.83 21.43
CA TYR A 180 2.19 4.81 22.49
C TYR A 180 3.46 5.51 22.04
N ASP A 181 4.25 6.01 22.99
CA ASP A 181 5.55 6.62 22.73
C ASP A 181 6.65 5.54 22.74
N PHE A 182 7.33 5.36 21.60
CA PHE A 182 8.39 4.35 21.49
C PHE A 182 9.68 4.73 22.22
N ASN A 183 9.89 6.01 22.54
CA ASN A 183 11.06 6.45 23.31
C ASN A 183 11.00 6.00 24.76
N LEU A 184 9.81 5.71 25.28
CA LEU A 184 9.64 5.16 26.62
C LEU A 184 10.16 3.71 26.68
N LYS A 185 10.73 3.35 27.84
CA LYS A 185 11.13 1.96 28.12
C LYS A 185 9.91 1.03 28.02
N PRO A 186 10.05 -0.20 27.52
CA PRO A 186 8.93 -1.14 27.33
C PRO A 186 8.02 -1.30 28.56
N ALA A 187 8.58 -1.32 29.77
CA ALA A 187 7.82 -1.43 31.02
C ALA A 187 6.86 -0.26 31.28
N ASN A 188 7.11 0.91 30.68
CA ASN A 188 6.31 2.13 30.86
C ASN A 188 5.49 2.49 29.61
N ARG A 189 5.60 1.72 28.52
CA ARG A 189 4.84 1.97 27.30
C ARG A 189 3.37 1.63 27.58
N ARG A 190 2.54 2.66 27.67
CA ARG A 190 1.09 2.52 27.79
C ARG A 190 0.42 3.05 26.52
N CYS A 191 -0.45 2.22 25.95
CA CYS A 191 -1.34 2.61 24.87
C CYS A 191 -2.40 3.57 25.39
N GLN A 192 -2.51 4.73 24.74
CA GLN A 192 -3.44 5.78 25.13
C GLN A 192 -4.28 6.20 23.95
N ASN A 193 -5.55 6.52 24.21
CA ASN A 193 -6.51 6.83 23.16
C ASN A 193 -6.01 7.99 22.29
N ALA A 194 -5.91 7.74 20.98
CA ALA A 194 -5.32 8.66 20.02
C ALA A 194 -6.16 9.92 19.83
N TYR A 195 -7.48 9.77 19.82
CA TYR A 195 -8.43 10.86 19.66
C TYR A 195 -8.48 11.78 20.89
N ARG A 196 -8.67 11.20 22.08
CA ARG A 196 -8.81 11.95 23.34
C ARG A 196 -7.52 12.67 23.71
N LYS A 197 -6.38 11.96 23.69
CA LYS A 197 -5.08 12.48 24.15
C LYS A 197 -4.35 13.28 23.09
N TYR A 198 -4.24 12.76 21.87
CA TYR A 198 -3.39 13.34 20.82
C TYR A 198 -4.18 14.07 19.71
N LYS A 199 -5.52 14.07 19.77
CA LYS A 199 -6.40 14.67 18.75
C LYS A 199 -6.15 14.10 17.34
N VAL A 200 -5.71 12.85 17.26
CA VAL A 200 -5.54 12.13 15.98
C VAL A 200 -6.92 11.73 15.46
N MET A 201 -7.24 12.15 14.24
CA MET A 201 -8.56 11.99 13.61
C MET A 201 -8.42 11.49 12.17
N ASP A 202 -9.50 10.94 11.64
CA ASP A 202 -9.67 10.71 10.20
C ASP A 202 -9.93 12.02 9.45
N LEU A 203 -10.05 11.95 8.12
CA LEU A 203 -10.40 13.10 7.27
C LEU A 203 -11.77 13.74 7.60
N PHE A 204 -12.65 13.02 8.30
CA PHE A 204 -13.98 13.49 8.71
C PHE A 204 -14.01 14.00 10.17
N GLN A 205 -12.85 14.23 10.79
CA GLN A 205 -12.70 14.70 12.17
C GLN A 205 -13.30 13.74 13.21
N LYS A 206 -13.37 12.46 12.90
CA LYS A 206 -13.85 11.40 13.80
C LYS A 206 -12.66 10.61 14.37
N PRO A 207 -12.84 9.95 15.53
CA PRO A 207 -11.88 8.96 15.98
C PRO A 207 -11.72 7.84 14.94
N ILE A 208 -10.48 7.41 14.72
CA ILE A 208 -10.17 6.30 13.81
C ILE A 208 -10.61 4.99 14.48
N TRP A 209 -11.54 4.28 13.86
CA TRP A 209 -12.08 3.01 14.37
C TRP A 209 -11.23 1.81 13.94
N ARG A 210 -10.98 0.88 14.86
CA ARG A 210 -10.27 -0.39 14.63
C ARG A 210 -11.29 -1.51 14.40
N VAL A 211 -11.83 -1.61 13.18
CA VAL A 211 -12.87 -2.59 12.86
C VAL A 211 -12.31 -4.02 12.95
N GLY A 212 -13.10 -4.93 13.50
CA GLY A 212 -12.73 -6.34 13.67
C GLY A 212 -11.86 -6.63 14.89
N LEU A 213 -11.38 -5.60 15.60
CA LEU A 213 -10.59 -5.79 16.82
C LEU A 213 -11.41 -6.48 17.90
N GLU A 214 -10.84 -7.50 18.54
CA GLU A 214 -11.49 -8.22 19.64
C GLU A 214 -11.70 -7.30 20.84
N CYS A 215 -12.79 -7.44 21.56
CA CYS A 215 -13.04 -6.72 22.79
C CYS A 215 -13.72 -7.59 23.84
N ALA A 216 -13.92 -7.03 25.04
CA ALA A 216 -14.34 -7.77 26.22
C ALA A 216 -15.58 -8.64 25.96
N GLY A 217 -15.53 -9.88 26.45
CA GLY A 217 -16.61 -10.86 26.28
C GLY A 217 -16.67 -11.53 24.90
N GLY A 218 -15.54 -11.64 24.19
CA GLY A 218 -15.46 -12.34 22.89
C GLY A 218 -16.18 -11.62 21.75
N LYS A 219 -16.37 -10.30 21.90
CA LYS A 219 -17.03 -9.44 20.90
C LYS A 219 -15.98 -8.84 19.96
N THR A 220 -16.43 -8.25 18.85
CA THR A 220 -15.56 -7.50 17.94
C THR A 220 -16.08 -6.10 17.67
N CYS A 221 -15.17 -5.18 17.39
CA CYS A 221 -15.47 -3.80 17.08
C CYS A 221 -16.08 -3.67 15.69
N ASN A 222 -17.24 -3.03 15.58
CA ASN A 222 -17.88 -2.74 14.30
C ASN A 222 -17.45 -1.38 13.72
N LYS A 223 -17.97 -1.03 12.53
CA LYS A 223 -17.69 0.24 11.85
C LYS A 223 -18.14 1.52 12.58
N TYR A 224 -18.90 1.38 13.65
CA TYR A 224 -19.40 2.48 14.48
C TYR A 224 -18.61 2.60 15.80
N GLY A 225 -17.55 1.81 15.98
CA GLY A 225 -16.78 1.83 17.22
C GLY A 225 -17.42 1.08 18.38
N VAL A 226 -18.42 0.21 18.11
CA VAL A 226 -19.16 -0.51 19.15
C VAL A 226 -18.73 -1.97 19.19
N CYS A 227 -18.52 -2.47 20.41
CA CYS A 227 -18.31 -3.88 20.70
C CYS A 227 -19.59 -4.70 20.53
N ALA A 228 -19.67 -5.47 19.46
CA ALA A 228 -20.81 -6.33 19.16
C ALA A 228 -20.37 -7.79 19.01
N SER A 229 -21.25 -8.72 19.39
CA SER A 229 -21.00 -10.14 19.13
C SER A 229 -21.13 -10.38 17.62
N CYS A 230 -20.09 -10.94 17.02
CA CYS A 230 -20.16 -11.43 15.65
C CYS A 230 -21.03 -12.70 15.67
N GLN A 231 -22.34 -12.55 15.49
CA GLN A 231 -23.22 -13.70 15.26
C GLN A 231 -22.81 -14.29 13.91
N LEU A 232 -22.00 -15.35 13.95
CA LEU A 232 -21.67 -16.16 12.78
C LEU A 232 -22.98 -16.46 12.03
N LYS A 233 -23.05 -16.08 10.76
CA LYS A 233 -24.12 -16.45 9.81
C LYS A 233 -24.12 -17.95 9.48
N TYR A 234 -23.86 -18.81 10.47
CA TYR A 234 -23.72 -20.27 10.32
C TYR A 234 -24.91 -21.05 10.87
N THR A 235 -25.94 -20.36 11.38
CA THR A 235 -27.19 -21.00 11.80
C THR A 235 -28.22 -21.11 10.67
N GLY A 236 -28.08 -20.34 9.58
CA GLY A 236 -28.97 -20.42 8.42
C GLY A 236 -28.79 -21.67 7.56
N LEU A 237 -27.56 -22.21 7.48
CA LEU A 237 -27.25 -23.38 6.64
C LEU A 237 -27.64 -24.72 7.30
N LEU A 238 -27.61 -24.79 8.63
CA LEU A 238 -28.05 -25.99 9.36
C LEU A 238 -29.58 -26.12 9.39
N LEU A 239 -30.33 -25.01 9.43
CA LEU A 239 -31.79 -25.04 9.37
C LEU A 239 -32.32 -25.42 7.98
N SER A 240 -31.63 -25.05 6.89
CA SER A 240 -32.04 -25.47 5.53
C SER A 240 -31.91 -26.99 5.31
N PHE A 241 -30.91 -27.65 5.90
CA PHE A 241 -30.78 -29.11 5.81
C PHE A 241 -31.84 -29.87 6.63
N ILE A 242 -32.30 -29.30 7.76
CA ILE A 242 -33.37 -29.90 8.56
C ILE A 242 -34.74 -29.74 7.88
N ILE A 243 -34.97 -28.64 7.17
CA ILE A 243 -36.23 -28.42 6.45
C ILE A 243 -36.29 -29.28 5.18
N LEU A 244 -35.19 -29.41 4.43
CA LEU A 244 -35.14 -30.27 3.24
C LEU A 244 -35.24 -31.77 3.56
N SER A 245 -34.77 -32.23 4.73
CA SER A 245 -34.92 -33.63 5.14
C SER A 245 -36.33 -33.99 5.64
N ARG A 246 -37.19 -33.00 5.93
CA ARG A 246 -38.61 -33.22 6.28
C ARG A 246 -39.57 -33.17 5.10
N VAL A 247 -39.11 -32.81 3.90
CA VAL A 247 -39.93 -32.78 2.67
C VAL A 247 -39.77 -34.06 1.83
N ILE A 248 -38.86 -34.96 2.23
CA ILE A 248 -38.56 -36.22 1.52
C ILE A 248 -39.12 -37.45 2.26
N TRP A 249 -40.03 -37.28 3.21
CA TRP A 249 -40.82 -38.36 3.81
C TRP A 249 -42.32 -38.08 3.68
#